data_AF-A0A7S1W4S7-F1
#
_entry.id   AF-A0A7S1W4S7-F1
#
_cell.length_a   1.000
_cell.length_b   1.000
_cell.length_c   1.000
_cell.angle_alpha   90.00
_cell.angle_beta   90.00
_cell.angle_gamma   90.00
#
_symmetry.space_group_name_H-M   'P 1'
#
loop_
_entity.id
_entity.type
_entity.pdbx_description
1 polymer ?
#
loop_
_entity_poly.entity_id
_entity_poly.type
_entity_poly.pdbx_seq_one_letter_code
_entity_poly.pdbx_strand_id
1 'polypeptide(L)'
;EGAPFAFELILASGRVHLLHAESRRELEGWTGAIRSAILRALEIQDSPSASPDGSPSSGENPERELHIAEIRRANPVCADCGASDPDWVTLSFCGVLCIDCAAVHRGLGAHLSRVRSLKLDVLPAGSYAALRARGNAQLNAELEAAVPAGGAKPTAAATRGQRERWIRAKYVSREF
;
A
#
# COMPACT_ATOMS: atom_id res chain seq x y z
N GLU A 1 7.07 41.16 13.28
CA GLU A 1 5.60 41.21 13.47
C GLU A 1 4.98 40.22 12.48
N GLY A 2 4.20 39.26 12.96
CA GLY A 2 3.61 38.22 12.12
C GLY A 2 2.41 38.75 11.34
N ALA A 3 2.25 38.31 10.10
CA ALA A 3 1.07 38.65 9.29
C ALA A 3 -0.20 38.19 10.03
N PRO A 4 -1.19 39.09 10.26
CA PRO A 4 -2.42 38.69 10.90
C PRO A 4 -3.13 37.67 10.00
N PHE A 5 -3.53 36.56 10.61
CA PHE A 5 -4.28 35.45 9.97
C PHE A 5 -3.49 34.58 8.97
N ALA A 6 -2.25 34.22 9.32
CA ALA A 6 -1.40 33.33 8.52
C ALA A 6 -1.14 31.96 9.18
N PHE A 7 -0.87 30.93 8.37
CA PHE A 7 -0.36 29.63 8.82
C PHE A 7 0.60 29.00 7.81
N GLU A 8 1.48 28.14 8.29
CA GLU A 8 2.41 27.37 7.46
C GLU A 8 1.87 25.97 7.19
N LEU A 9 1.91 25.56 5.93
CA LEU A 9 1.62 24.21 5.47
C LEU A 9 2.92 23.51 5.10
N ILE A 10 3.30 22.50 5.88
CA ILE A 10 4.50 21.69 5.66
C ILE A 10 4.10 20.41 4.94
N LEU A 11 4.58 20.24 3.71
CA LEU A 11 4.32 19.04 2.91
C LEU A 11 5.32 17.92 3.27
N ALA A 12 4.92 16.67 3.04
CA ALA A 12 5.80 15.50 3.26
C ALA A 12 7.12 15.55 2.46
N SER A 13 7.17 16.33 1.37
CA SER A 13 8.38 16.56 0.59
C SER A 13 9.36 17.57 1.25
N GLY A 14 9.05 18.08 2.45
CA GLY A 14 9.81 19.14 3.13
C GLY A 14 9.58 20.55 2.58
N ARG A 15 8.67 20.72 1.62
CA ARG A 15 8.29 22.05 1.09
C ARG A 15 7.35 22.74 2.08
N VAL A 16 7.60 24.02 2.33
CA VAL A 16 6.79 24.85 3.23
C VAL A 16 6.07 25.92 2.42
N HIS A 17 4.76 26.02 2.60
CA HIS A 17 3.93 27.06 2.00
C HIS A 17 3.35 27.94 3.10
N LEU A 18 3.55 29.25 3.01
CA LEU A 18 2.91 30.22 3.89
C LEU A 18 1.59 30.65 3.25
N LEU A 19 0.50 30.50 3.99
CA LEU A 19 -0.85 30.84 3.53
C LEU A 19 -1.39 31.98 4.39
N HIS A 20 -1.86 33.05 3.76
CA HIS A 20 -2.45 34.21 4.39
C HIS A 20 -3.95 34.24 4.09
N ALA A 21 -4.76 34.40 5.13
CA ALA A 21 -6.19 34.61 5.01
C ALA A 21 -6.55 36.09 5.20
N GLU A 22 -7.70 36.50 4.67
CA GLU A 22 -8.20 37.88 4.81
C GLU A 22 -8.88 38.10 6.17
N SER A 23 -9.23 37.02 6.88
CA SER A 23 -9.85 37.07 8.20
C SER A 23 -9.54 35.86 9.08
N ARG A 24 -9.72 36.03 10.40
CA ARG A 24 -9.62 34.93 11.37
C ARG A 24 -10.58 33.79 11.06
N ARG A 25 -11.81 34.10 10.64
CA ARG A 25 -12.84 33.11 10.32
C ARG A 25 -12.43 32.24 9.12
N GLU A 26 -11.85 32.87 8.10
CA GLU A 26 -11.34 32.17 6.93
C GLU A 26 -10.14 31.28 7.27
N LEU A 27 -9.19 31.80 8.06
CA LEU A 27 -8.06 31.02 8.57
C LEU A 27 -8.52 29.75 9.32
N GLU A 28 -9.46 29.91 10.25
CA GLU A 28 -10.02 28.80 11.04
C GLU A 28 -10.75 27.80 10.14
N GLY A 29 -11.50 28.29 9.14
CA GLY A 29 -12.17 27.47 8.14
C GLY A 29 -11.20 26.64 7.29
N TRP A 30 -10.15 27.27 6.74
CA TRP A 30 -9.14 26.59 5.94
C TRP A 30 -8.35 25.57 6.76
N THR A 31 -7.92 25.94 7.96
CA THR A 31 -7.18 25.03 8.86
C THR A 31 -8.05 23.84 9.26
N GLY A 32 -9.32 24.06 9.58
CA GLY A 32 -10.28 23.01 9.92
C GLY A 32 -10.54 22.06 8.76
N ALA A 33 -10.71 22.59 7.55
CA ALA A 33 -10.92 21.79 6.34
C ALA A 33 -9.69 20.94 6.00
N ILE A 34 -8.49 21.51 6.07
CA ILE A 34 -7.23 20.80 5.81
C ILE A 34 -7.02 19.69 6.86
N ARG A 35 -7.19 19.99 8.16
CA ARG A 35 -7.10 18.98 9.22
C ARG A 35 -8.12 17.86 9.02
N SER A 36 -9.35 18.20 8.70
CA SER A 36 -10.40 17.22 8.43
C SER A 36 -10.10 16.35 7.21
N ALA A 37 -9.55 16.94 6.14
CA ALA A 37 -9.16 16.20 4.95
C ALA A 37 -7.99 15.25 5.22
N ILE A 38 -6.99 15.68 6.01
CA ILE A 38 -5.88 14.84 6.46
C ILE A 38 -6.40 13.69 7.32
N LEU A 39 -7.23 13.98 8.33
CA LEU A 39 -7.81 12.96 9.20
C LEU A 39 -8.65 11.95 8.42
N ARG A 40 -9.52 12.39 7.51
CA ARG A 40 -10.27 11.47 6.64
C ARG A 40 -9.35 10.62 5.75
N ALA A 41 -8.29 11.21 5.20
CA ALA A 41 -7.34 10.46 4.39
C ALA A 41 -6.55 9.43 5.22
N LEU A 42 -6.29 9.71 6.50
CA LEU A 42 -5.69 8.77 7.45
C LEU A 42 -6.70 7.71 7.93
N GLU A 43 -7.95 8.08 8.22
CA GLU A 43 -9.03 7.16 8.56
C GLU A 43 -9.36 6.22 7.40
N ILE A 44 -9.29 6.66 6.13
CA ILE A 44 -9.39 5.76 4.96
C ILE A 44 -8.22 4.76 4.93
N GLN A 45 -7.07 5.10 5.52
CA GLN A 45 -5.94 4.18 5.65
C GLN A 45 -6.05 3.26 6.87
N ASP A 46 -6.77 3.70 7.91
CA ASP A 46 -6.77 3.12 9.26
C ASP A 46 -8.14 2.77 9.84
N SER A 47 -9.24 2.77 9.07
CA SER A 47 -10.54 2.31 9.60
C SER A 47 -10.62 0.77 9.57
N PRO A 48 -10.66 0.09 10.74
CA PRO A 48 -11.52 -1.06 10.87
C PRO A 48 -12.97 -0.55 10.86
N SER A 49 -13.85 -1.27 10.19
CA SER A 49 -15.29 -1.08 10.32
C SER A 49 -15.70 -1.32 11.78
N ALA A 50 -15.76 -0.25 12.58
CA ALA A 50 -16.34 -0.28 13.92
C ALA A 50 -17.86 -0.08 13.82
N SER A 51 -18.59 -1.19 13.76
CA SER A 51 -19.94 -1.25 14.33
C SER A 51 -19.83 -1.17 15.85
N PRO A 52 -20.73 -0.45 16.54
CA PRO A 52 -20.79 -0.45 17.99
C PRO A 52 -21.55 -1.72 18.42
N ASP A 53 -20.88 -2.85 18.44
CA ASP A 53 -21.25 -3.94 19.36
C ASP A 53 -20.06 -4.87 19.58
N GLY A 54 -19.60 -4.87 20.83
CA GLY A 54 -18.50 -5.70 21.29
C GLY A 54 -18.93 -7.16 21.38
N SER A 55 -18.34 -8.01 20.54
CA SER A 55 -18.16 -9.43 20.80
C SER A 55 -16.98 -9.93 19.97
N PRO A 56 -15.96 -10.58 20.58
CA PRO A 56 -14.87 -11.19 19.82
C PRO A 56 -15.41 -12.48 19.20
N SER A 57 -16.07 -12.39 18.05
CA SER A 57 -16.33 -13.58 17.25
C SER A 57 -15.03 -13.90 16.49
N SER A 58 -14.23 -14.79 17.08
CA SER A 58 -13.35 -15.68 16.34
C SER A 58 -14.21 -16.64 15.50
N GLY A 59 -15.02 -16.07 14.60
CA GLY A 59 -15.77 -16.76 13.59
C GLY A 59 -15.06 -16.52 12.27
N GLU A 60 -14.34 -17.54 11.80
CA GLU A 60 -13.75 -17.55 10.47
C GLU A 60 -14.87 -17.26 9.47
N ASN A 61 -14.83 -16.10 8.80
CA ASN A 61 -15.79 -15.80 7.74
C ASN A 61 -15.48 -16.74 6.55
N PRO A 62 -16.33 -17.75 6.26
CA PRO A 62 -15.99 -18.77 5.27
C PRO A 62 -15.82 -18.17 3.86
N GLU A 63 -16.55 -17.10 3.55
CA GLU A 63 -16.44 -16.38 2.28
C GLU A 63 -15.07 -15.72 2.12
N ARG A 64 -14.52 -15.19 3.22
CA ARG A 64 -13.18 -14.60 3.24
C ARG A 64 -12.12 -15.66 2.97
N GLU A 65 -12.21 -16.82 3.60
CA GLU A 65 -11.24 -17.90 3.37
C GLU A 65 -11.32 -18.44 1.94
N LEU A 66 -12.51 -18.55 1.35
CA LEU A 66 -12.67 -18.90 -0.07
C LEU A 66 -11.96 -17.88 -0.99
N HIS A 67 -12.12 -16.59 -0.70
CA HIS A 67 -11.44 -15.53 -1.46
C HIS A 67 -9.91 -15.62 -1.32
N ILE A 68 -9.40 -15.82 -0.10
CA ILE A 68 -7.96 -15.98 0.14
C ILE A 68 -7.41 -17.22 -0.58
N ALA A 69 -8.11 -18.35 -0.51
CA ALA A 69 -7.70 -19.59 -1.16
C ALA A 69 -7.61 -19.44 -2.68
N GLU A 70 -8.56 -18.72 -3.29
CA GLU A 70 -8.53 -18.41 -4.71
C GLU A 70 -7.36 -17.51 -5.10
N ILE A 71 -7.10 -16.45 -4.33
CA ILE A 71 -5.94 -15.57 -4.54
C ILE A 71 -4.63 -16.36 -4.45
N ARG A 72 -4.47 -17.22 -3.43
CA ARG A 72 -3.27 -18.06 -3.29
C ARG A 72 -3.09 -19.01 -4.47
N ARG A 73 -4.16 -19.69 -4.89
CA ARG A 73 -4.10 -20.64 -6.02
C ARG A 73 -3.68 -19.95 -7.31
N ALA A 74 -4.16 -18.73 -7.56
CA ALA A 74 -3.78 -17.95 -8.74
C ALA A 74 -2.38 -17.32 -8.62
N ASN A 75 -1.83 -17.19 -7.42
CA ASN A 75 -0.56 -16.52 -7.14
C ASN A 75 0.35 -17.41 -6.27
N PRO A 76 0.79 -18.58 -6.78
CA PRO A 76 1.49 -19.58 -5.96
C PRO A 76 2.89 -19.13 -5.52
N VAL A 77 3.44 -18.10 -6.15
CA VAL A 77 4.79 -17.57 -5.87
C VAL A 77 4.77 -16.05 -5.74
N CYS A 78 5.63 -15.53 -4.88
CA CYS A 78 5.86 -14.11 -4.63
C CYS A 78 6.18 -13.37 -5.94
N ALA A 79 5.51 -12.24 -6.15
CA ALA A 79 5.66 -11.43 -7.35
C ALA A 79 7.11 -11.01 -7.62
N ASP A 80 7.93 -10.84 -6.57
CA ASP A 80 9.26 -10.23 -6.70
C ASP A 80 10.41 -11.22 -6.59
N CYS A 81 10.27 -12.28 -5.80
CA CYS A 81 11.39 -13.19 -5.52
C CYS A 81 11.10 -14.68 -5.78
N GLY A 82 9.87 -15.01 -6.20
CA GLY A 82 9.49 -16.39 -6.47
C GLY A 82 9.35 -17.31 -5.25
N ALA A 83 9.42 -16.79 -4.00
CA ALA A 83 9.15 -17.59 -2.80
C ALA A 83 7.72 -18.14 -2.83
N SER A 84 7.52 -19.40 -2.43
CA SER A 84 6.21 -20.05 -2.44
C SER A 84 5.25 -19.48 -1.40
N ASP A 85 3.96 -19.75 -1.62
CA ASP A 85 2.86 -19.47 -0.69
C ASP A 85 2.84 -18.04 -0.13
N PRO A 86 2.89 -17.01 -1.00
CA PRO A 86 2.90 -15.62 -0.54
C PRO A 86 1.55 -15.23 0.10
N ASP A 87 1.62 -14.58 1.26
CA ASP A 87 0.45 -14.25 2.09
C ASP A 87 0.25 -12.75 2.34
N TRP A 88 1.04 -11.93 1.66
CA TRP A 88 0.96 -10.48 1.73
C TRP A 88 0.58 -9.93 0.37
N VAL A 89 -0.01 -8.74 0.34
CA VAL A 89 -0.40 -8.07 -0.90
C VAL A 89 0.06 -6.63 -0.90
N THR A 90 0.40 -6.13 -2.08
CA THR A 90 0.49 -4.70 -2.34
C THR A 90 -0.76 -4.26 -3.11
N LEU A 91 -1.68 -3.58 -2.43
CA LEU A 91 -2.95 -3.15 -3.01
C LEU A 91 -2.77 -2.11 -4.12
N SER A 92 -1.70 -1.31 -4.06
CA SER A 92 -1.39 -0.34 -5.12
C SER A 92 -1.10 -1.00 -6.47
N PHE A 93 -0.50 -2.19 -6.46
CA PHE A 93 -0.13 -2.91 -7.68
C PHE A 93 -0.95 -4.18 -7.92
N CYS A 94 -1.81 -4.57 -6.98
CA CYS A 94 -2.57 -5.83 -7.01
C CYS A 94 -1.66 -7.05 -7.18
N GLY A 95 -0.52 -7.06 -6.47
CA GLY A 95 0.44 -8.18 -6.43
C GLY A 95 0.48 -8.85 -5.06
N VAL A 96 0.81 -10.15 -5.05
CA VAL A 96 0.93 -11.02 -3.87
C VAL A 96 2.41 -11.31 -3.61
N LEU A 97 2.84 -11.12 -2.36
CA LEU A 97 4.22 -11.02 -1.90
C LEU A 97 4.47 -11.99 -0.74
N CYS A 98 5.70 -12.49 -0.63
CA CYS A 98 6.16 -13.10 0.61
C CYS A 98 6.40 -12.02 1.68
N ILE A 99 6.55 -12.45 2.94
CA ILE A 99 6.75 -11.54 4.08
C ILE A 99 7.99 -10.63 3.92
N ASP A 100 9.09 -11.16 3.38
CA ASP A 100 10.33 -10.40 3.23
C ASP A 100 10.21 -9.29 2.17
N CYS A 101 9.59 -9.60 1.03
CA CYS A 101 9.33 -8.58 0.01
C CYS A 101 8.28 -7.57 0.50
N ALA A 102 7.26 -8.02 1.22
CA ALA A 102 6.29 -7.13 1.85
C ALA A 102 6.96 -6.14 2.83
N ALA A 103 7.97 -6.58 3.59
CA ALA A 103 8.75 -5.70 4.47
C ALA A 103 9.53 -4.64 3.70
N VAL A 104 10.12 -5.00 2.56
CA VAL A 104 10.79 -4.03 1.67
C VAL A 104 9.77 -3.04 1.08
N HIS A 105 8.62 -3.53 0.61
CA HIS A 105 7.53 -2.69 0.09
C HIS A 105 7.02 -1.68 1.12
N ARG A 106 6.95 -2.04 2.41
CA ARG A 106 6.62 -1.10 3.50
C ARG A 106 7.64 0.03 3.60
N GLY A 107 8.92 -0.28 3.39
CA GLY A 107 10.01 0.71 3.37
C GLY A 107 9.94 1.71 2.21
N LEU A 108 9.18 1.44 1.15
CA LEU A 108 8.92 2.42 0.09
C LEU A 108 7.95 3.53 0.52
N GLY A 109 7.09 3.25 1.51
CA GLY A 109 6.04 4.16 1.97
C GLY A 109 4.68 3.93 1.27
N ALA A 110 3.61 4.29 2.00
CA ALA A 110 2.23 4.00 1.59
C ALA A 110 1.76 4.75 0.33
N HIS A 111 2.39 5.89 0.00
CA HIS A 111 2.14 6.64 -1.23
C HIS A 111 2.53 5.85 -2.50
N LEU A 112 3.43 4.87 -2.37
CA LEU A 112 3.83 3.97 -3.45
C LEU A 112 3.17 2.60 -3.29
N SER A 113 3.38 1.96 -2.14
CA SER A 113 2.96 0.57 -1.93
C SER A 113 2.15 0.42 -0.64
N ARG A 114 0.84 0.19 -0.79
CA ARG A 114 -0.06 -0.12 0.33
C ARG A 114 -0.04 -1.62 0.62
N VAL A 115 0.72 -2.02 1.63
CA VAL A 115 0.91 -3.43 2.01
C VAL A 115 -0.16 -3.89 3.02
N ARG A 116 -0.74 -5.07 2.80
CA ARG A 116 -1.68 -5.75 3.72
C ARG A 116 -1.40 -7.26 3.76
N SER A 117 -1.73 -7.92 4.86
CA SER A 117 -1.74 -9.38 5.01
C SER A 117 -3.09 -9.94 4.55
N LEU A 118 -3.07 -11.00 3.74
CA LEU A 118 -4.29 -11.74 3.39
C LEU A 118 -4.92 -12.40 4.62
N LYS A 119 -4.09 -12.87 5.56
CA LYS A 119 -4.54 -13.59 6.76
C LYS A 119 -4.88 -12.65 7.92
N LEU A 120 -4.04 -11.65 8.17
CA LEU A 120 -4.10 -10.85 9.39
C LEU A 120 -4.92 -9.57 9.25
N ASP A 121 -5.10 -9.06 8.03
CA ASP A 121 -5.79 -7.79 7.80
C ASP A 121 -7.19 -8.02 7.19
N VAL A 122 -8.07 -7.05 7.44
CA VAL A 122 -9.30 -6.86 6.65
C VAL A 122 -8.93 -6.02 5.42
N LEU A 123 -9.14 -6.57 4.23
CA LEU A 123 -8.90 -5.83 3.00
C LEU A 123 -10.06 -4.87 2.70
N PRO A 124 -9.78 -3.68 2.14
CA PRO A 124 -10.82 -2.78 1.66
C PRO A 124 -11.76 -3.45 0.65
N ALA A 125 -13.01 -2.97 0.58
CA ALA A 125 -13.99 -3.45 -0.38
C ALA A 125 -13.45 -3.45 -1.82
N GLY A 126 -13.74 -4.50 -2.58
CA GLY A 126 -13.26 -4.66 -3.96
C GLY A 126 -11.80 -5.14 -4.10
N SER A 127 -11.01 -5.17 -3.03
CA SER A 127 -9.59 -5.57 -3.12
C SER A 127 -9.40 -7.00 -3.64
N TYR A 128 -10.22 -7.96 -3.19
CA TYR A 128 -10.16 -9.34 -3.70
C TYR A 128 -10.47 -9.42 -5.19
N ALA A 129 -11.46 -8.67 -5.67
CA ALA A 129 -11.78 -8.62 -7.10
C ALA A 129 -10.63 -8.02 -7.92
N ALA A 130 -10.02 -6.94 -7.45
CA ALA A 130 -8.87 -6.32 -8.11
C ALA A 130 -7.64 -7.26 -8.15
N LEU A 131 -7.38 -7.97 -7.04
CA LEU A 131 -6.31 -8.97 -6.96
C LEU A 131 -6.52 -10.14 -7.92
N ARG A 132 -7.76 -10.61 -8.10
CA ARG A 132 -8.09 -11.64 -9.11
C ARG A 132 -7.94 -11.14 -10.54
N ALA A 133 -8.36 -9.89 -10.78
CA ALA A 133 -8.36 -9.32 -12.12
C ALA A 133 -6.96 -9.14 -12.68
N ARG A 134 -5.97 -8.80 -11.82
CA ARG A 134 -4.58 -8.59 -12.24
C ARG A 134 -3.66 -9.74 -11.83
N GLY A 135 -3.44 -9.89 -10.53
CA GLY A 135 -2.51 -10.88 -9.97
C GLY A 135 -1.05 -10.72 -10.45
N ASN A 136 -0.21 -11.65 -10.01
CA ASN A 136 1.23 -11.63 -10.21
C ASN A 136 1.63 -11.86 -11.66
N ALA A 137 0.88 -12.70 -12.39
CA ALA A 137 1.18 -13.00 -13.79
C ALA A 137 1.08 -11.73 -14.65
N GLN A 138 -0.05 -11.02 -14.59
CA GLN A 138 -0.22 -9.77 -15.34
C GLN A 138 0.69 -8.66 -14.82
N LEU A 139 0.84 -8.54 -13.50
CA LEU A 139 1.74 -7.55 -12.91
C LEU A 139 3.18 -7.71 -13.41
N ASN A 140 3.69 -8.93 -13.45
CA ASN A 140 5.06 -9.20 -13.91
C ASN A 140 5.16 -9.10 -15.44
N ALA A 141 4.13 -9.50 -16.19
CA ALA A 141 4.11 -9.29 -17.64
C ALA A 141 4.22 -7.80 -18.02
N GLU A 142 3.70 -6.91 -17.17
CA GLU A 142 3.77 -5.46 -17.39
C GLU A 142 5.07 -4.84 -16.84
N LEU A 143 5.49 -5.20 -15.62
CA LEU A 143 6.59 -4.52 -14.91
C LEU A 143 7.93 -5.25 -14.98
N GLU A 144 7.97 -6.41 -15.62
CA GLU A 144 9.19 -7.18 -15.85
C GLU A 144 9.37 -7.46 -17.36
N ALA A 145 8.68 -6.69 -18.22
CA ALA A 145 8.61 -6.94 -19.66
C ALA A 145 9.96 -6.81 -20.37
N ALA A 146 10.77 -5.81 -19.97
CA ALA A 146 12.10 -5.57 -20.52
C ALA A 146 13.22 -6.13 -19.64
N VAL A 147 12.93 -7.05 -18.72
CA VAL A 147 13.99 -7.74 -17.96
C VAL A 147 14.84 -8.55 -18.94
N PRO A 148 16.17 -8.29 -19.02
CA PRO A 148 17.03 -9.00 -19.94
C PRO A 148 17.01 -10.52 -19.69
N ALA A 149 17.30 -11.32 -20.71
CA ALA A 149 17.49 -12.76 -20.53
C ALA A 149 18.63 -13.01 -19.52
N GLY A 150 18.34 -13.72 -18.43
CA GLY A 150 19.26 -13.88 -17.29
C GLY A 150 19.22 -12.73 -16.27
N GLY A 151 18.26 -11.81 -16.40
CA GLY A 151 18.04 -10.68 -15.51
C GLY A 151 17.83 -11.11 -14.05
N ALA A 152 18.38 -10.31 -13.14
CA ALA A 152 18.58 -10.65 -11.74
C ALA A 152 17.31 -10.50 -10.88
N LYS A 153 16.20 -11.10 -11.30
CA LYS A 153 15.06 -11.29 -10.40
C LYS A 153 15.56 -12.07 -9.19
N PRO A 154 15.41 -11.54 -7.96
CA PRO A 154 15.93 -12.21 -6.78
C PRO A 154 15.25 -13.56 -6.58
N THR A 155 15.95 -14.49 -5.94
CA THR A 155 15.35 -15.76 -5.51
C THR A 155 14.79 -15.65 -4.10
N ALA A 156 14.10 -16.69 -3.63
CA ALA A 156 13.63 -16.78 -2.25
C ALA A 156 14.76 -16.69 -1.20
N ALA A 157 16.00 -17.03 -1.56
CA ALA A 157 17.16 -16.94 -0.69
C ALA A 157 17.86 -15.56 -0.73
N ALA A 158 17.36 -14.62 -1.53
CA ALA A 158 17.99 -13.32 -1.69
C ALA A 158 18.00 -12.52 -0.38
N THR A 159 19.11 -11.84 -0.14
CA THR A 159 19.27 -10.92 0.98
C THR A 159 18.29 -9.74 0.88
N ARG A 160 18.02 -9.09 2.01
CA ARG A 160 17.19 -7.88 2.04
C ARG A 160 17.67 -6.80 1.06
N GLY A 161 18.98 -6.58 0.96
CA GLY A 161 19.55 -5.58 0.04
C GLY A 161 19.35 -5.93 -1.43
N GLN A 162 19.42 -7.22 -1.81
CA GLN A 162 19.11 -7.65 -3.17
C GLN A 162 17.63 -7.44 -3.50
N ARG A 163 16.73 -7.77 -2.57
CA ARG A 163 15.28 -7.53 -2.71
C ARG A 163 14.97 -6.04 -2.86
N GLU A 164 15.59 -5.19 -2.04
CA GLU A 164 15.39 -3.74 -2.09
C GLU A 164 15.80 -3.14 -3.43
N ARG A 165 16.96 -3.52 -3.97
CA ARG A 165 17.39 -3.05 -5.29
C ARG A 165 16.39 -3.42 -6.37
N TRP A 166 15.97 -4.69 -6.41
CA TRP A 166 14.98 -5.17 -7.38
C TRP A 166 13.63 -4.45 -7.26
N ILE A 167 13.09 -4.38 -6.04
CA ILE A 167 11.78 -3.77 -5.76
C ILE A 167 11.79 -2.27 -6.10
N ARG A 168 12.88 -1.55 -5.80
CA ARG A 168 13.00 -0.14 -6.22
C ARG A 168 13.06 0.01 -7.74
N ALA A 169 13.88 -0.80 -8.43
CA ALA A 169 13.95 -0.78 -9.90
C ALA A 169 12.59 -1.03 -10.55
N LYS A 170 11.87 -2.07 -10.08
CA LYS A 170 10.57 -2.50 -10.61
C LYS A 170 9.44 -1.50 -10.34
N TYR A 171 9.28 -1.01 -9.11
CA TYR A 171 8.08 -0.25 -8.72
C TYR A 171 8.30 1.26 -8.64
N VAL A 172 9.53 1.72 -8.38
CA VAL A 172 9.86 3.15 -8.23
C VAL A 172 10.43 3.70 -9.53
N SER A 173 11.50 3.09 -10.02
CA SER A 173 12.19 3.55 -11.24
C SER A 173 11.49 3.13 -12.53
N ARG A 174 10.66 2.07 -12.50
CA ARG A 174 10.02 1.47 -13.68
C ARG A 174 11.06 1.11 -14.76
N GLU A 175 12.12 0.44 -14.32
CA GLU A 175 13.31 0.19 -15.14
C GLU A 175 13.11 -0.91 -16.20
N PHE A 176 12.08 -1.74 -16.06
CA PHE A 176 11.78 -2.88 -16.93
C PHE A 176 10.40 -2.76 -17.58
#